data_AF-W3Y098-F1
#
_entry.id   AF-W3Y098-F1
#
_cell.length_a   1.000
_cell.length_b   1.000
_cell.length_c   1.000
_cell.angle_alpha   90.00
_cell.angle_beta   90.00
_cell.angle_gamma   90.00
#
_symmetry.space_group_name_H-M   'P 1'
#
loop_
_entity.id
_entity.type
_entity.pdbx_description
1 polymer ?
#
loop_
_entity_poly.entity_id
_entity_poly.type
_entity_poly.pdbx_seq_one_letter_code
_entity_poly.pdbx_strand_id
1 'polypeptide(L)'
;MYRNVRVIPSRLLYELYVEKKWSLRDVAEYFQCSVDTIERRMKTYRIPRRPLKKEINMSHVQSLYETGRWSLCALAKRYGVSVTTMANRMREHGLLCSTSHNPVSMDVVKICKAYESGNSTDYIARIYGLSRWKVLHVLRHMGLSVRRNRHKSDRVDEMAYLYTHHCMSTDDIALAYGVKGATVAVYLREYGITLRSNRLDLDENRIRTLRGEGVGVRRIAQMMGCSASAVRKRLERNYSTYNH
;
A
#
# COMPACT_ATOMS: atom_id res chain seq x y z
N MET A 1 8.02 45.34 27.98
CA MET A 1 6.99 44.37 27.50
C MET A 1 7.19 44.14 26.01
N TYR A 2 7.63 42.96 25.58
CA TYR A 2 7.91 42.65 24.17
C TYR A 2 6.60 42.40 23.42
N ARG A 3 5.96 43.46 22.92
CA ARG A 3 4.64 43.46 22.26
C ARG A 3 4.71 43.36 20.72
N ASN A 4 5.81 42.89 20.13
CA ASN A 4 5.96 42.83 18.67
C ASN A 4 6.45 41.46 18.19
N VAL A 5 5.57 40.74 17.48
CA VAL A 5 5.77 39.41 16.86
C VAL A 5 6.97 39.34 15.91
N ARG A 6 7.51 40.50 15.50
CA ARG A 6 8.62 40.59 14.53
C ARG A 6 9.96 40.08 15.07
N VAL A 7 10.20 40.15 16.38
CA VAL A 7 11.48 39.72 16.98
C VAL A 7 11.24 38.90 18.24
N ILE A 8 11.34 37.57 18.12
CA ILE A 8 11.34 36.64 19.27
C ILE A 8 12.82 36.45 19.70
N PRO A 9 13.24 36.97 20.87
CA PRO A 9 14.63 36.84 21.31
C PRO A 9 14.99 35.39 21.59
N SER A 10 16.14 34.92 21.06
CA SER A 10 16.59 33.53 21.22
C SER A 10 16.77 33.14 22.70
N ARG A 11 17.36 34.04 23.51
CA ARG A 11 17.58 33.82 24.94
C ARG A 11 16.28 33.65 25.73
N LEU A 12 15.30 34.51 25.48
CA LEU A 12 14.00 34.44 26.16
C LEU A 12 13.21 33.19 25.74
N LEU A 13 13.29 32.81 24.46
CA LEU A 13 12.69 31.57 23.98
C LEU A 13 13.33 30.32 24.62
N TYR A 14 14.66 30.34 24.80
CA TYR A 14 15.37 29.26 25.49
C TYR A 14 14.97 29.16 26.96
N GLU A 15 14.94 30.28 27.69
CA GLU A 15 14.53 30.33 29.10
C GLU A 15 13.11 29.79 29.30
N LEU A 16 12.14 30.27 28.50
CA LEU A 16 10.75 29.84 28.62
C LEU A 16 10.55 28.35 28.28
N TYR A 17 11.17 27.87 27.19
CA TYR A 17 10.95 26.50 26.70
C TYR A 17 11.79 25.43 27.42
N VAL A 18 13.07 25.73 27.68
CA VAL A 18 14.06 24.76 28.23
C VAL A 18 14.10 24.83 29.75
N GLU A 19 14.29 26.01 30.33
CA GLU A 19 14.46 26.17 31.78
C GLU A 19 13.11 26.11 32.51
N LYS A 20 12.14 26.92 32.09
CA LYS A 20 10.80 26.98 32.70
C LYS A 20 9.85 25.89 32.20
N LYS A 21 10.28 25.10 31.21
CA LYS A 21 9.55 23.94 30.66
C LYS A 21 8.18 24.24 30.06
N TRP A 22 7.89 25.47 29.65
CA TRP A 22 6.59 25.86 29.08
C TRP A 22 6.27 25.09 27.80
N SER A 23 5.00 24.76 27.57
CA SER A 23 4.61 24.11 26.32
C SER A 23 4.78 25.06 25.14
N LEU A 24 4.91 24.53 23.91
CA LEU A 24 4.98 25.39 22.73
C LEU A 24 3.73 26.28 22.59
N ARG A 25 2.59 25.84 23.12
CA ARG A 25 1.34 26.60 23.11
C ARG A 25 1.42 27.78 24.10
N ASP A 26 1.89 27.56 25.32
CA ASP A 26 2.02 28.63 26.33
C ASP A 26 3.05 29.67 25.88
N VAL A 27 4.14 29.23 25.24
CA VAL A 27 5.14 30.12 24.64
C VAL A 27 4.54 30.91 23.48
N ALA A 28 3.76 30.26 22.62
CA ALA A 28 3.09 30.91 21.50
C ALA A 28 2.06 31.95 21.97
N GLU A 29 1.30 31.65 23.04
CA GLU A 29 0.35 32.55 23.67
C GLU A 29 1.06 33.76 24.30
N TYR A 30 2.18 33.53 24.99
CA TYR A 30 2.99 34.61 25.57
C TYR A 30 3.53 35.59 24.52
N PHE A 31 4.02 35.06 23.40
CA PHE A 31 4.50 35.88 22.27
C PHE A 31 3.40 36.33 21.32
N GLN A 32 2.13 35.95 21.58
CA GLN A 32 0.97 36.21 20.72
C GLN A 32 1.22 35.85 19.25
N CYS A 33 1.77 34.67 19.01
CA CYS A 33 2.09 34.17 17.67
C CYS A 33 1.64 32.72 17.50
N SER A 34 1.72 32.19 16.28
CA SER A 34 1.40 30.77 16.04
C SER A 34 2.50 29.86 16.59
N VAL A 35 2.11 28.64 16.97
CA VAL A 35 3.06 27.58 17.33
C VAL A 35 4.09 27.36 16.22
N ASP A 36 3.67 27.38 14.95
CA ASP A 36 4.58 27.29 13.79
C ASP A 36 5.64 28.38 13.75
N THR A 37 5.32 29.59 14.22
CA THR A 37 6.27 30.71 14.30
C THR A 37 7.34 30.41 15.33
N ILE A 38 6.94 29.93 16.52
CA ILE A 38 7.87 29.47 17.55
C ILE A 38 8.74 28.32 17.04
N GLU A 39 8.14 27.33 16.39
CA GLU A 39 8.85 26.19 15.84
C GLU A 39 9.89 26.58 14.79
N ARG A 40 9.55 27.53 13.90
CA ARG A 40 10.47 28.06 12.90
C ARG A 40 11.65 28.78 13.56
N ARG A 41 11.38 29.60 14.59
CA ARG A 41 12.43 30.31 15.35
C ARG A 41 13.32 29.35 16.14
N MET A 42 12.76 28.31 16.76
CA MET A 42 13.53 27.26 17.42
C MET A 42 14.48 26.56 16.44
N LYS A 43 14.04 26.29 15.20
CA LYS A 43 14.91 25.74 14.15
C LYS A 43 16.02 26.72 13.77
N THR A 44 15.71 28.00 13.56
CA THR A 44 16.71 29.04 13.25
C THR A 44 17.77 29.17 14.35
N TYR A 45 17.36 29.11 15.62
CA TYR A 45 18.25 29.23 16.78
C TYR A 45 18.85 27.89 17.24
N ARG A 46 18.60 26.79 16.52
CA ARG A 46 19.07 25.43 16.85
C ARG A 46 18.69 24.96 18.27
N ILE A 47 17.53 25.37 18.77
CA ILE A 47 17.01 24.90 20.06
C ILE A 47 16.40 23.49 19.85
N PRO A 48 16.93 22.44 20.50
CA PRO A 48 16.43 21.09 20.32
C PRO A 48 15.01 20.95 20.88
N ARG A 49 14.17 20.16 20.21
CA ARG A 49 12.85 19.81 20.75
C ARG A 49 13.02 18.84 21.91
N ARG A 50 12.26 19.08 22.97
CA ARG A 50 12.11 18.09 24.04
C ARG A 50 11.51 16.81 23.45
N PRO A 51 12.03 15.63 23.80
CA PRO A 51 11.49 14.37 23.30
C PRO A 51 10.04 14.24 23.75
N LEU A 52 9.12 14.17 22.78
CA LEU A 52 7.69 13.93 23.07
C LEU A 52 7.44 12.52 23.60
N LYS A 53 8.39 11.61 23.41
CA LYS A 53 8.26 10.22 23.81
C LYS A 53 8.70 10.07 25.26
N LYS A 54 7.72 9.98 26.17
CA LYS A 54 7.97 9.37 27.48
C LYS A 54 8.50 7.95 27.22
N GLU A 55 9.63 7.62 27.82
CA GLU A 55 10.16 6.25 27.78
C GLU A 55 9.24 5.38 28.62
N ILE A 56 8.60 4.42 27.97
CA ILE A 56 7.72 3.44 28.61
C ILE A 56 8.42 2.10 28.44
N ASN A 57 8.70 1.43 29.54
CA ASN A 57 9.23 0.07 29.49
C ASN A 57 8.11 -0.89 29.07
N MET A 58 8.11 -1.27 27.80
CA MET A 58 7.03 -2.06 27.19
C MET A 58 7.03 -3.52 27.65
N SER A 59 8.16 -4.09 28.08
CA SER A 59 8.17 -5.45 28.65
C SER A 59 7.46 -5.49 30.00
N HIS A 60 7.57 -4.43 30.80
CA HIS A 60 6.79 -4.28 32.03
C HIS A 60 5.29 -4.04 31.72
N VAL A 61 4.97 -3.25 30.69
CA VAL A 61 3.56 -3.10 30.26
C VAL A 61 2.95 -4.44 29.84
N GLN A 62 3.72 -5.26 29.12
CA GLN A 62 3.31 -6.60 28.71
C GLN A 62 3.04 -7.51 29.92
N SER A 63 3.96 -7.58 30.89
CA SER A 63 3.78 -8.45 32.06
C SER A 63 2.55 -8.05 32.89
N LEU A 64 2.30 -6.74 33.06
CA LEU A 64 1.11 -6.25 33.75
C LEU A 64 -0.18 -6.58 32.96
N TYR A 65 -0.14 -6.48 31.64
CA TYR A 65 -1.29 -6.79 30.79
C TYR A 65 -1.62 -8.29 30.78
N GLU A 66 -0.61 -9.15 30.72
CA GLU A 66 -0.74 -10.62 30.73
C GLU A 66 -1.31 -11.15 32.05
N THR A 67 -1.06 -10.47 33.18
CA THR A 67 -1.68 -10.82 34.47
C THR A 67 -3.21 -10.65 34.48
N GLY A 68 -3.80 -10.01 33.47
CA GLY A 68 -5.25 -9.82 33.31
C GLY A 68 -5.88 -8.81 34.30
N ARG A 69 -5.11 -8.28 35.25
CA ARG A 69 -5.57 -7.33 36.27
C ARG A 69 -5.53 -5.87 35.84
N TRP A 70 -4.90 -5.58 34.71
CA TRP A 70 -4.66 -4.22 34.24
C TRP A 70 -5.40 -3.93 32.94
N SER A 71 -6.37 -3.01 33.00
CA SER A 71 -7.02 -2.48 31.81
C SER A 71 -6.13 -1.46 31.10
N LEU A 72 -6.37 -1.25 29.81
CA LEU A 72 -5.69 -0.23 29.02
C LEU A 72 -5.76 1.17 29.67
N CYS A 73 -6.91 1.53 30.24
CA CYS A 73 -7.10 2.79 30.94
C CYS A 73 -6.28 2.86 32.24
N ALA A 74 -6.20 1.76 33.00
CA ALA A 74 -5.38 1.70 34.21
C ALA A 74 -3.88 1.80 33.89
N LEU A 75 -3.42 1.16 32.81
CA LEU A 75 -2.04 1.28 32.31
C LEU A 75 -1.74 2.72 31.87
N ALA A 76 -2.63 3.33 31.07
CA ALA A 76 -2.46 4.72 30.64
C ALA A 76 -2.33 5.69 31.83
N LYS A 77 -3.17 5.52 32.86
CA LYS A 77 -3.12 6.31 34.10
C LYS A 77 -1.82 6.08 34.87
N ARG A 78 -1.39 4.82 35.04
CA ARG A 78 -0.16 4.47 35.77
C ARG A 78 1.10 5.05 35.12
N TYR A 79 1.17 5.03 33.79
CA TYR A 79 2.31 5.57 33.04
C TYR A 79 2.15 7.07 32.72
N GLY A 80 1.04 7.70 33.10
CA GLY A 80 0.78 9.13 32.89
C GLY A 80 0.78 9.52 31.41
N VAL A 81 0.17 8.69 30.56
CA VAL A 81 0.00 8.93 29.12
C VAL A 81 -1.47 8.82 28.74
N SER A 82 -1.86 9.37 27.59
CA SER A 82 -3.23 9.20 27.12
C SER A 82 -3.51 7.72 26.80
N VAL A 83 -4.78 7.32 26.93
CA VAL A 83 -5.25 5.98 26.55
C VAL A 83 -4.89 5.66 25.10
N THR A 84 -4.99 6.64 24.20
CA THR A 84 -4.59 6.53 22.79
C THR A 84 -3.09 6.32 22.61
N THR A 85 -2.26 7.01 23.39
CA THR A 85 -0.79 6.83 23.35
C THR A 85 -0.41 5.43 23.83
N MET A 86 -1.01 4.97 24.94
CA MET A 86 -0.79 3.61 25.43
C MET A 86 -1.27 2.58 24.42
N ALA A 87 -2.44 2.79 23.79
CA ALA A 87 -2.97 1.90 22.76
C ALA A 87 -2.05 1.80 21.54
N ASN A 88 -1.51 2.93 21.08
CA ASN A 88 -0.59 2.96 19.95
C ASN A 88 0.74 2.27 20.28
N ARG A 89 1.32 2.53 21.46
CA ARG A 89 2.56 1.86 21.89
C ARG A 89 2.35 0.35 22.05
N MET A 90 1.24 -0.05 22.67
CA MET A 90 0.88 -1.46 22.77
C MET A 90 0.62 -2.09 21.39
N ARG A 91 0.06 -1.36 20.42
CA ARG A 91 -0.12 -1.83 19.04
C ARG A 91 1.22 -1.98 18.29
N GLU A 92 2.12 -1.01 18.43
CA GLU A 92 3.50 -1.08 17.90
C GLU A 92 4.23 -2.33 18.42
N HIS A 93 3.98 -2.68 19.68
CA HIS A 93 4.52 -3.86 20.34
C HIS A 93 3.62 -5.11 20.25
N GLY A 94 2.54 -5.10 19.46
CA GLY A 94 1.68 -6.26 19.20
C GLY A 94 0.71 -6.67 20.32
N LEU A 95 0.64 -5.93 21.43
CA LEU A 95 -0.18 -6.22 22.61
C LEU A 95 -1.67 -5.87 22.46
N LEU A 96 -2.02 -4.93 21.56
CA LEU A 96 -3.42 -4.55 21.29
C LEU A 96 -3.76 -4.68 19.81
N CYS A 97 -4.72 -5.56 19.51
CA CYS A 97 -5.34 -5.67 18.19
C CYS A 97 -6.68 -4.93 18.20
N SER A 98 -6.93 -4.11 17.17
CA SER A 98 -8.07 -3.21 17.14
C SER A 98 -9.41 -3.96 17.10
N THR A 99 -10.27 -3.54 18.03
CA THR A 99 -11.74 -3.58 17.99
C THR A 99 -12.44 -4.94 18.20
N SER A 100 -13.23 -4.92 19.28
CA SER A 100 -14.33 -5.83 19.68
C SER A 100 -13.98 -7.10 20.45
N HIS A 101 -14.32 -7.01 21.74
CA HIS A 101 -14.76 -8.03 22.69
C HIS A 101 -13.98 -9.35 22.86
N ASN A 102 -13.71 -9.56 24.15
CA ASN A 102 -13.17 -10.73 24.82
C ASN A 102 -11.68 -11.03 24.58
N PRO A 103 -10.85 -11.02 25.64
CA PRO A 103 -9.60 -11.75 25.64
C PRO A 103 -9.98 -13.24 25.67
N VAL A 104 -10.43 -13.77 24.54
CA VAL A 104 -10.46 -15.22 24.35
C VAL A 104 -9.00 -15.63 24.46
N SER A 105 -8.67 -16.32 25.55
CA SER A 105 -7.42 -17.03 25.75
C SER A 105 -7.06 -17.73 24.44
N MET A 106 -6.14 -17.11 23.69
CA MET A 106 -5.86 -17.50 22.33
C MET A 106 -4.84 -18.61 22.41
N ASP A 107 -5.31 -19.85 22.26
CA ASP A 107 -4.44 -21.01 22.22
C ASP A 107 -3.68 -21.02 20.88
N VAL A 108 -2.59 -20.26 20.85
CA VAL A 108 -1.68 -20.09 19.70
C VAL A 108 -1.21 -21.46 19.18
N VAL A 109 -1.02 -22.42 20.08
CA VAL A 109 -0.60 -23.79 19.76
C VAL A 109 -1.69 -24.49 18.94
N LYS A 110 -2.97 -24.34 19.30
CA LYS A 110 -4.08 -24.89 18.52
C LYS A 110 -4.20 -24.27 17.13
N ILE A 111 -3.97 -22.97 16.99
CA ILE A 111 -3.98 -22.29 15.69
C ILE A 111 -2.88 -22.83 14.77
N CYS A 112 -1.66 -23.00 15.30
CA CYS A 112 -0.53 -23.53 14.54
C CYS A 112 -0.79 -24.99 14.13
N LYS A 113 -1.21 -25.85 15.08
CA LYS A 113 -1.56 -27.25 14.79
C LYS A 113 -2.68 -27.38 13.75
N ALA A 114 -3.72 -26.54 13.83
CA ALA A 114 -4.81 -26.54 12.86
C ALA A 114 -4.34 -26.11 11.46
N TYR A 115 -3.35 -25.23 11.37
CA TYR A 115 -2.76 -24.81 10.11
C TYR A 115 -1.84 -25.88 9.50
N GLU A 116 -1.02 -26.51 10.34
CA GLU A 116 -0.15 -27.62 9.94
C GLU A 116 -0.95 -28.83 9.43
N SER A 117 -2.10 -29.12 10.05
CA SER A 117 -3.03 -30.17 9.60
C SER A 117 -3.75 -29.86 8.29
N GLY A 118 -3.47 -28.71 7.67
CA GLY A 118 -3.89 -28.38 6.31
C GLY A 118 -5.13 -27.50 6.19
N ASN A 119 -5.67 -27.01 7.31
CA ASN A 119 -6.81 -26.11 7.26
C ASN A 119 -6.45 -24.74 6.68
N SER A 120 -7.41 -24.14 5.98
CA SER A 120 -7.24 -22.78 5.45
C SER A 120 -7.29 -21.74 6.57
N THR A 121 -6.63 -20.61 6.36
CA THR A 121 -6.66 -19.49 7.33
C THR A 121 -8.07 -18.92 7.54
N ASP A 122 -8.96 -19.05 6.55
CA ASP A 122 -10.38 -18.66 6.68
C ASP A 122 -11.18 -19.66 7.52
N TYR A 123 -10.90 -20.96 7.38
CA TYR A 123 -11.56 -21.98 8.18
C TYR A 123 -11.17 -21.84 9.65
N ILE A 124 -9.86 -21.68 9.92
CA ILE A 124 -9.34 -21.46 11.26
C ILE A 124 -9.94 -20.18 11.87
N ALA A 125 -10.03 -19.10 11.09
CA ALA A 125 -10.65 -17.85 11.53
C ALA A 125 -12.11 -18.06 11.99
N ARG A 126 -12.90 -18.79 11.21
CA ARG A 126 -14.31 -19.08 11.56
C ARG A 126 -14.45 -19.95 12.80
N ILE A 127 -13.69 -21.04 12.91
CA ILE A 127 -13.79 -21.98 14.03
C ILE A 127 -13.39 -21.33 15.36
N TYR A 128 -12.38 -20.46 15.35
CA TYR A 128 -11.87 -19.82 16.57
C TYR A 128 -12.48 -18.44 16.84
N GLY A 129 -13.44 -17.98 16.04
CA GLY A 129 -14.05 -16.66 16.17
C GLY A 129 -13.05 -15.51 15.97
N LEU A 130 -12.02 -15.73 15.15
CA LEU A 130 -10.95 -14.77 14.88
C LEU A 130 -11.11 -14.14 13.50
N SER A 131 -10.48 -12.99 13.30
CA SER A 131 -10.30 -12.45 11.95
C SER A 131 -9.23 -13.25 11.19
N ARG A 132 -9.40 -13.40 9.86
CA ARG A 132 -8.39 -14.01 8.97
C ARG A 132 -7.00 -13.37 9.16
N TRP A 133 -6.98 -12.05 9.34
CA TRP A 133 -5.74 -11.31 9.60
C TRP A 133 -5.06 -11.76 10.89
N LYS A 134 -5.82 -12.00 11.98
CA LYS A 134 -5.26 -12.44 13.27
C LYS A 134 -4.64 -13.84 13.15
N VAL A 135 -5.28 -14.75 12.43
CA VAL A 135 -4.72 -16.07 12.12
C VAL A 135 -3.41 -15.93 11.34
N LEU A 136 -3.39 -15.13 10.27
CA LEU A 136 -2.17 -14.86 9.48
C LEU A 136 -1.05 -14.23 10.31
N HIS A 137 -1.40 -13.33 11.24
CA HIS A 137 -0.44 -12.69 12.14
C HIS A 137 0.19 -13.70 13.09
N VAL A 138 -0.63 -14.56 13.74
CA VAL A 138 -0.14 -15.62 14.62
C VAL A 138 0.81 -16.56 13.86
N LEU A 139 0.43 -17.00 12.66
CA LEU A 139 1.26 -17.89 11.85
C LEU A 139 2.60 -17.24 11.48
N ARG A 140 2.60 -15.96 11.07
CA ARG A 140 3.84 -15.22 10.76
C ARG A 140 4.73 -15.01 11.99
N HIS A 141 4.13 -14.68 13.13
CA HIS A 141 4.86 -14.46 14.37
C HIS A 141 5.51 -15.76 14.89
N MET A 142 4.86 -16.90 14.65
CA MET A 142 5.39 -18.24 14.96
C MET A 142 6.36 -18.76 13.88
N GLY A 143 6.70 -17.93 12.87
CA GLY A 143 7.66 -18.29 11.82
C GLY A 143 7.12 -19.23 10.74
N LEU A 144 5.81 -19.51 10.71
CA LEU A 144 5.19 -20.35 9.69
C LEU A 144 5.00 -19.56 8.39
N SER A 145 5.58 -20.07 7.30
CA SER A 145 5.38 -19.52 5.95
C SER A 145 3.95 -19.76 5.48
N VAL A 146 3.22 -18.68 5.21
CA VAL A 146 1.83 -18.78 4.72
C VAL A 146 1.83 -19.38 3.31
N ARG A 147 1.21 -20.55 3.16
CA ARG A 147 0.99 -21.25 1.89
C ARG A 147 0.46 -20.27 0.84
N ARG A 148 1.18 -20.13 -0.28
CA ARG A 148 0.69 -19.40 -1.45
C ARG A 148 -0.58 -20.08 -1.95
N ASN A 149 -1.52 -19.28 -2.47
CA ASN A 149 -2.76 -19.80 -3.02
C ASN A 149 -2.45 -20.67 -4.25
N ARG A 150 -2.42 -21.99 -4.07
CA ARG A 150 -2.12 -22.96 -5.15
C ARG A 150 -3.07 -22.81 -6.34
N HIS A 151 -4.36 -22.54 -6.07
CA HIS A 151 -5.34 -22.27 -7.13
C HIS A 151 -5.03 -21.01 -7.94
N LYS A 152 -4.25 -20.05 -7.41
CA LYS A 152 -3.76 -18.92 -8.22
C LYS A 152 -2.63 -19.36 -9.15
N SER A 153 -1.74 -20.25 -8.70
CA SER A 153 -0.63 -20.77 -9.52
C SER A 153 -1.17 -21.60 -10.68
N ASP A 154 -2.00 -22.60 -10.39
CA ASP A 154 -2.53 -23.52 -11.41
C ASP A 154 -3.33 -22.76 -12.49
N ARG A 155 -4.07 -21.70 -12.10
CA ARG A 155 -4.77 -20.82 -13.05
C ARG A 155 -3.84 -20.04 -13.96
N VAL A 156 -2.68 -19.59 -13.46
CA VAL A 156 -1.71 -18.85 -14.27
C VAL A 156 -1.00 -19.77 -15.24
N ASP A 157 -0.69 -21.01 -14.83
CA ASP A 157 -0.09 -22.03 -15.68
C ASP A 157 -1.02 -22.38 -16.87
N GLU A 158 -2.32 -22.52 -16.59
CA GLU A 158 -3.34 -22.76 -17.63
C GLU A 158 -3.52 -21.54 -18.56
N MET A 159 -3.54 -20.32 -18.02
CA MET A 159 -3.55 -19.09 -18.83
C MET A 159 -2.32 -18.99 -19.75
N ALA A 160 -1.14 -19.36 -19.24
CA ALA A 160 0.10 -19.42 -20.00
C ALA A 160 0.02 -20.44 -21.15
N TYR A 161 -0.54 -21.62 -20.87
CA TYR A 161 -0.77 -22.66 -21.88
C TYR A 161 -1.74 -22.19 -22.98
N LEU A 162 -2.89 -21.61 -22.60
CA LEU A 162 -3.88 -21.09 -23.56
C LEU A 162 -3.32 -19.98 -24.45
N TYR A 163 -2.46 -19.11 -23.89
CA TYR A 163 -1.83 -18.04 -24.63
C TYR A 163 -0.78 -18.55 -25.63
N THR A 164 0.05 -19.51 -25.22
CA THR A 164 1.20 -19.99 -25.99
C THR A 164 0.82 -21.06 -27.01
N HIS A 165 0.02 -22.05 -26.61
CA HIS A 165 -0.30 -23.23 -27.41
C HIS A 165 -1.61 -23.06 -28.20
N HIS A 166 -2.63 -22.45 -27.59
CA HIS A 166 -3.92 -22.21 -28.24
C HIS A 166 -4.04 -20.82 -28.89
N CYS A 167 -2.99 -20.00 -28.81
CA CYS A 167 -2.91 -18.67 -29.41
C CYS A 167 -4.06 -17.72 -29.03
N MET A 168 -4.73 -17.94 -27.91
CA MET A 168 -5.85 -17.11 -27.47
C MET A 168 -5.36 -15.71 -27.09
N SER A 169 -6.21 -14.70 -27.33
CA SER A 169 -5.88 -13.34 -26.90
C SER A 169 -5.98 -13.21 -25.38
N THR A 170 -5.32 -12.20 -24.82
CA THR A 170 -5.44 -11.90 -23.38
C THR A 170 -6.88 -11.56 -22.99
N ASP A 171 -7.70 -11.07 -23.92
CA ASP A 171 -9.10 -10.72 -23.69
C ASP A 171 -10.01 -11.96 -23.72
N ASP A 172 -9.76 -12.93 -24.60
CA ASP A 172 -10.51 -14.19 -24.63
C ASP A 172 -10.21 -15.06 -23.40
N ILE A 173 -8.93 -15.11 -23.00
CA ILE A 173 -8.53 -15.76 -21.75
C ILE A 173 -9.17 -15.03 -20.57
N ALA A 174 -9.20 -13.70 -20.58
CA ALA A 174 -9.83 -12.93 -19.50
C ALA A 174 -11.33 -13.21 -19.38
N LEU A 175 -12.04 -13.32 -20.51
CA LEU A 175 -13.45 -13.66 -20.54
C LEU A 175 -13.72 -15.05 -19.93
N ALA A 176 -12.92 -16.05 -20.31
CA ALA A 176 -13.07 -17.42 -19.80
C ALA A 176 -12.87 -17.53 -18.27
N TYR A 177 -12.02 -16.68 -17.68
CA TYR A 177 -11.71 -16.71 -16.25
C TYR A 177 -12.40 -15.61 -15.43
N GLY A 178 -13.26 -14.79 -16.05
CA GLY A 178 -13.96 -13.69 -15.38
C GLY A 178 -13.02 -12.62 -14.80
N VAL A 179 -11.87 -12.38 -15.45
CA VAL A 179 -10.90 -11.36 -15.07
C VAL A 179 -10.78 -10.31 -16.18
N LYS A 180 -9.98 -9.25 -15.97
CA LYS A 180 -9.68 -8.27 -17.03
C LYS A 180 -8.47 -8.73 -17.86
N GLY A 181 -8.45 -8.42 -19.15
CA GLY A 181 -7.31 -8.72 -20.05
C GLY A 181 -5.98 -8.16 -19.52
N ALA A 182 -6.01 -6.98 -18.92
CA ALA A 182 -4.84 -6.38 -18.26
C ALA A 182 -4.30 -7.24 -17.10
N THR A 183 -5.16 -7.93 -16.36
CA THR A 183 -4.77 -8.83 -15.26
C THR A 183 -4.08 -10.07 -15.81
N VAL A 184 -4.62 -10.67 -16.88
CA VAL A 184 -3.99 -11.78 -17.59
C VAL A 184 -2.62 -11.36 -18.14
N ALA A 185 -2.53 -10.17 -18.73
CA ALA A 185 -1.28 -9.61 -19.23
C ALA A 185 -0.22 -9.40 -18.12
N VAL A 186 -0.62 -9.07 -16.90
CA VAL A 186 0.30 -9.01 -15.74
C VAL A 186 0.76 -10.41 -15.36
N TYR A 187 -0.16 -11.36 -15.22
CA TYR A 187 0.18 -12.74 -14.84
C TYR A 187 1.12 -13.41 -15.84
N LEU A 188 0.87 -13.26 -17.14
CA LEU A 188 1.74 -13.78 -18.19
C LEU A 188 3.15 -13.14 -18.14
N ARG A 189 3.25 -11.85 -17.83
CA ARG A 189 4.55 -11.16 -17.67
C ARG A 189 5.30 -11.62 -16.42
N GLU A 190 4.60 -11.78 -15.29
CA GLU A 190 5.16 -12.34 -14.06
C GLU A 190 5.64 -13.79 -14.27
N TYR A 191 4.98 -14.52 -15.17
CA TYR A 191 5.36 -15.86 -15.62
C TYR A 191 6.51 -15.90 -16.64
N GLY A 192 7.00 -14.73 -17.08
CA GLY A 192 8.11 -14.61 -18.04
C GLY A 192 7.71 -14.70 -19.52
N ILE A 193 6.43 -14.63 -19.85
CA ILE A 193 5.93 -14.67 -21.22
C ILE A 193 5.92 -13.26 -21.83
N THR A 194 6.57 -13.12 -22.98
CA THR A 194 6.54 -11.89 -23.78
C THR A 194 5.21 -11.77 -24.51
N LEU A 195 4.46 -10.69 -24.26
CA LEU A 195 3.16 -10.47 -24.89
C LEU A 195 3.34 -10.05 -26.36
N ARG A 196 2.56 -10.71 -27.24
CA ARG A 196 2.39 -10.36 -28.65
C ARG A 196 1.94 -8.91 -28.76
N SER A 197 2.69 -8.13 -29.55
CA SER A 197 2.30 -6.75 -29.80
C SER A 197 1.04 -6.73 -30.69
N ASN A 198 0.09 -5.86 -30.37
CA ASN A 198 -1.07 -5.60 -31.23
C ASN A 198 -0.72 -4.75 -32.48
N ARG A 199 0.57 -4.68 -32.85
CA ARG A 199 1.02 -3.96 -34.04
C ARG A 199 0.85 -4.90 -35.22
N LEU A 200 -0.30 -4.81 -35.89
CA LEU A 200 -0.49 -5.33 -37.24
C LEU A 200 0.70 -4.85 -38.10
N ASP A 201 1.51 -5.80 -38.56
CA ASP A 201 2.55 -5.56 -39.54
C ASP A 201 1.86 -5.40 -40.89
N LEU A 202 1.64 -4.14 -41.27
CA LEU A 202 0.96 -3.77 -42.49
C LEU A 202 2.01 -3.23 -43.44
N ASP A 203 2.13 -3.84 -44.62
CA ASP A 203 3.02 -3.39 -45.68
C ASP A 203 2.62 -1.96 -46.11
N GLU A 204 3.41 -0.99 -45.65
CA GLU A 204 3.16 0.43 -45.88
C GLU A 204 3.31 0.80 -47.36
N ASN A 205 4.18 0.12 -48.10
CA ASN A 205 4.38 0.37 -49.53
C ASN A 205 3.16 -0.07 -50.32
N ARG A 206 2.61 -1.24 -49.98
CA ARG A 206 1.40 -1.76 -50.62
C ARG A 206 0.18 -0.87 -50.35
N ILE A 207 0.06 -0.31 -49.14
CA ILE A 207 -0.98 0.68 -48.82
C ILE A 207 -0.86 1.95 -49.68
N ARG A 208 0.38 2.40 -50.00
CA ARG A 208 0.61 3.57 -50.86
C ARG A 208 0.27 3.30 -52.30
N THR A 209 0.72 2.17 -52.86
CA THR A 209 0.43 1.80 -54.25
C THR A 209 -1.07 1.77 -54.51
N LEU A 210 -1.82 1.09 -53.64
CA LEU A 210 -3.28 1.00 -53.74
C LEU A 210 -3.96 2.38 -53.59
N ARG A 211 -3.40 3.29 -52.78
CA ARG A 211 -3.94 4.64 -52.66
C ARG A 211 -3.65 5.49 -53.90
N GLY A 212 -2.46 5.33 -54.52
CA GLY A 212 -2.08 5.98 -55.78
C GLY A 212 -2.92 5.50 -56.96
N GLU A 213 -3.36 4.24 -56.95
CA GLU A 213 -4.32 3.67 -57.90
C GLU A 213 -5.77 4.13 -57.68
N GLY A 214 -6.01 5.03 -56.71
CA GLY A 214 -7.35 5.59 -56.43
C GLY A 214 -8.23 4.70 -55.55
N VAL A 215 -7.71 3.62 -54.97
CA VAL A 215 -8.49 2.73 -54.10
C VAL A 215 -8.82 3.44 -52.78
N GLY A 216 -10.10 3.46 -52.43
CA GLY A 216 -10.58 4.09 -51.20
C GLY A 216 -10.06 3.41 -49.93
N VAL A 217 -9.78 4.19 -48.89
CA VAL A 217 -9.21 3.73 -47.60
C VAL A 217 -9.95 2.55 -46.98
N ARG A 218 -11.29 2.53 -47.08
CA ARG A 218 -12.12 1.42 -46.57
C ARG A 218 -11.86 0.11 -47.32
N ARG A 219 -11.67 0.18 -48.64
CA ARG A 219 -11.38 -0.98 -49.47
C ARG A 219 -9.96 -1.48 -49.25
N ILE A 220 -8.99 -0.57 -49.06
CA ILE A 220 -7.62 -0.92 -48.64
C ILE A 220 -7.63 -1.66 -47.30
N ALA A 221 -8.39 -1.16 -46.32
CA ALA A 221 -8.49 -1.78 -45.00
C ALA A 221 -9.04 -3.22 -45.08
N GLN A 222 -10.06 -3.43 -45.93
CA GLN A 222 -10.63 -4.77 -46.18
C GLN A 222 -9.61 -5.70 -46.85
N MET A 223 -8.88 -5.23 -47.86
CA MET A 223 -7.85 -6.03 -48.55
C MET A 223 -6.67 -6.38 -47.64
N MET A 224 -6.35 -5.50 -46.69
CA MET A 224 -5.26 -5.67 -45.74
C MET A 224 -5.67 -6.35 -44.42
N GLY A 225 -6.94 -6.80 -44.30
CA GLY A 225 -7.44 -7.46 -43.09
C GLY A 225 -7.34 -6.60 -41.82
N CYS A 226 -7.44 -5.27 -41.93
CA CYS A 226 -7.25 -4.34 -40.82
C CYS A 226 -8.32 -3.25 -40.76
N SER A 227 -8.29 -2.43 -39.72
CA SER A 227 -9.26 -1.33 -39.58
C SER A 227 -8.90 -0.12 -40.46
N ALA A 228 -9.91 0.61 -40.94
CA ALA A 228 -9.69 1.83 -41.72
C ALA A 228 -8.89 2.92 -40.97
N SER A 229 -8.95 2.91 -39.63
CA SER A 229 -8.14 3.78 -38.77
C SER A 229 -6.67 3.36 -38.73
N ALA A 230 -6.36 2.06 -38.83
CA ALA A 230 -4.98 1.59 -38.96
C ALA A 230 -4.37 2.09 -40.28
N VAL A 231 -5.09 2.00 -41.39
CA VAL A 231 -4.66 2.49 -42.71
C VAL A 231 -4.43 4.01 -42.70
N ARG A 232 -5.37 4.81 -42.17
CA ARG A 232 -5.21 6.28 -42.04
C ARG A 232 -3.95 6.68 -41.28
N LYS A 233 -3.72 6.06 -40.12
CA LYS A 233 -2.55 6.35 -39.27
C LYS A 233 -1.20 6.06 -39.95
N ARG A 234 -1.15 5.12 -40.89
CA ARG A 234 0.09 4.80 -41.68
C ARG A 234 0.28 5.77 -42.85
N LEU A 235 -0.80 6.25 -43.45
CA LEU A 235 -0.75 7.30 -44.48
C LEU A 235 -0.34 8.65 -43.88
N GLU A 236 -0.84 9.00 -42.70
CA GLU A 236 -0.51 10.25 -41.98
C GLU A 236 0.95 10.30 -41.52
N ARG A 237 1.49 9.18 -41.01
CA ARG A 237 2.88 9.09 -40.51
C ARG A 237 3.95 9.43 -41.56
N ASN A 238 3.64 9.29 -42.84
CA ASN A 238 4.57 9.47 -43.94
C ASN A 238 4.45 10.85 -44.64
N TYR A 239 3.41 11.65 -44.33
CA TYR A 239 3.34 13.04 -44.78
C TYR A 239 4.24 13.97 -43.95
N SER A 240 4.56 13.61 -42.70
CA SER A 240 5.49 14.39 -41.85
C SER A 240 6.97 14.20 -42.20
N THR A 241 7.35 13.26 -43.06
CA THR A 241 8.76 13.02 -43.43
C THR A 241 9.20 13.73 -44.72
N TYR A 242 8.32 14.46 -45.40
CA TYR A 242 8.61 15.20 -46.65
C TYR A 242 8.45 16.72 -46.54
N ASN A 243 8.31 17.27 -45.33
CA ASN A 243 8.21 18.71 -45.07
C ASN A 243 9.35 19.24 -44.18
N HIS A 244 10.59 18.89 -44.54
CA HIS A 244 11.82 19.59 -44.14
C HIS A 244 12.75 19.70 -45.34
#